data_AF-A0AAP0C190-F1
#
_entry.id   AF-A0AAP0C190-F1
#
_cell.length_a   1.000
_cell.length_b   1.000
_cell.length_c   1.000
_cell.angle_alpha   90.00
_cell.angle_beta   90.00
_cell.angle_gamma   90.00
#
_symmetry.space_group_name_H-M   'P 1'
#
loop_
_entity.id
_entity.type
_entity.pdbx_description
1 polymer ?
#
loop_
_entity_poly.entity_id
_entity_poly.type
_entity_poly.pdbx_seq_one_letter_code
_entity_poly.pdbx_strand_id
1 'polypeptide(L)' 'MTHRIQAGWLKWRGASGILCDRKVPLKLKGKFYRTAIRPAMLYGSECWAVNCVHEQKMGVAEMRMLRWMC' A
#
# COMPACT_ATOMS: atom_id res chain seq x y z
N MET A 1 -12.11 -6.03 5.77
CA MET A 1 -11.26 -4.96 5.20
C MET A 1 -9.99 -4.71 6.00
N THR A 2 -10.05 -4.66 7.35
CA THR A 2 -8.89 -4.41 8.22
C THR A 2 -7.73 -5.37 7.97
N HIS A 3 -8.02 -6.65 7.73
CA HIS A 3 -7.02 -7.67 7.39
C HIS A 3 -6.22 -7.37 6.11
N ARG A 4 -6.85 -6.76 5.09
CA ARG A 4 -6.19 -6.41 3.82
C ARG A 4 -5.28 -5.20 3.97
N ILE A 5 -5.75 -4.18 4.69
CA ILE A 5 -4.95 -3.02 5.05
C ILE A 5 -3.76 -3.46 5.91
N GLN A 6 -3.97 -4.36 6.87
CA GLN A 6 -2.90 -4.96 7.68
C GLN A 6 -1.90 -5.75 6.83
N ALA A 7 -2.36 -6.56 5.87
CA ALA A 7 -1.49 -7.27 4.95
C ALA A 7 -0.64 -6.31 4.10
N GLY A 8 -1.24 -5.23 3.57
CA GLY A 8 -0.53 -4.15 2.89
C GLY A 8 0.53 -3.50 3.79
N TRP A 9 0.18 -3.20 5.04
CA TRP A 9 1.11 -2.65 6.04
C TRP A 9 2.24 -3.62 6.42
N LEU A 10 1.99 -4.93 6.45
CA LEU A 10 3.04 -5.93 6.71
C LEU A 10 4.04 -5.97 5.56
N LYS A 11 3.56 -5.99 4.30
CA LYS A 11 4.41 -5.90 3.11
C LYS A 11 5.19 -4.58 3.06
N TRP A 12 4.55 -3.45 3.37
CA TRP A 12 5.21 -2.15 3.44
C TRP A 12 6.28 -2.10 4.53
N ARG A 13 5.98 -2.60 5.75
CA ARG A 13 6.95 -2.61 6.87
C ARG A 13 8.17 -3.48 6.58
N GLY A 14 7.98 -4.63 5.93
CA GLY A 14 9.09 -5.51 5.52
C GLY A 14 10.02 -4.86 4.50
N ALA A 15 9.52 -3.91 3.70
CA ALA A 15 10.30 -3.16 2.73
C ALA A 15 10.70 -1.75 3.21
N SER A 16 10.44 -1.41 4.47
CA SER A 16 10.68 -0.07 5.01
C SER A 16 12.12 0.40 4.85
N GLY A 17 13.11 -0.50 4.93
CA GLY A 17 14.52 -0.17 4.68
C GLY A 17 14.81 0.38 3.27
N ILE A 18 14.05 -0.04 2.25
CA ILE A 18 14.18 0.46 0.87
C ILE A 18 13.24 1.66 0.65
N LEU A 19 12.06 1.62 1.26
CA LEU A 19 11.00 2.60 1.05
C LEU A 19 11.24 3.91 1.81
N CYS A 20 11.86 3.86 2.99
CA CYS A 20 12.21 5.03 3.78
C CYS A 20 13.63 5.55 3.47
N ASP A 21 14.45 4.80 2.72
CA ASP A 21 15.78 5.27 2.33
C ASP A 21 15.67 6.40 1.28
N ARG A 22 16.27 7.55 1.61
CA ARG A 22 16.28 8.73 0.75
C ARG A 22 17.15 8.54 -0.50
N LYS A 23 18.09 7.59 -0.49
CA LYS A 23 18.98 7.26 -1.63
C LYS A 23 18.24 6.49 -2.72
N VAL A 24 17.11 5.87 -2.39
CA VAL A 24 16.34 5.07 -3.35
C VAL A 24 15.46 6.00 -4.20
N PRO A 25 15.54 5.93 -5.55
CA PRO A 25 14.73 6.78 -6.42
C PRO A 25 13.23 6.58 -6.20
N LEU A 26 12.48 7.69 -6.16
CA LEU A 26 11.01 7.70 -6.06
C LEU A 26 10.32 6.83 -7.12
N LYS A 27 10.84 6.79 -8.35
CA LYS A 27 10.33 5.91 -9.41
C LYS A 27 10.39 4.42 -9.02
N LEU A 28 11.44 3.99 -8.32
CA LEU A 28 11.57 2.61 -7.86
C LEU A 28 10.62 2.32 -6.70
N LYS A 29 10.52 3.24 -5.73
CA LYS A 29 9.54 3.16 -4.62
C LYS A 29 8.11 3.05 -5.15
N GLY A 30 7.76 3.87 -6.15
CA GLY A 30 6.45 3.84 -6.81
C GLY A 30 6.17 2.55 -7.56
N LYS A 31 7.17 2.00 -8.28
CA LYS A 31 7.06 0.67 -8.89
C LYS A 31 6.79 -0.40 -7.84
N PHE A 32 7.60 -0.44 -6.77
CA PHE A 32 7.44 -1.40 -5.67
C PHE A 32 6.06 -1.32 -5.02
N TYR A 33 5.58 -0.09 -4.77
CA TYR A 33 4.24 0.12 -4.26
C TYR A 33 3.17 -0.53 -5.14
N ARG A 34 3.21 -0.25 -6.44
CA ARG A 34 2.22 -0.74 -7.41
C ARG A 34 2.27 -2.26 -7.57
N THR A 35 3.44 -2.90 -7.44
CA THR A 35 3.59 -4.35 -7.66
C THR A 35 3.46 -5.19 -6.39
N ALA A 36 3.89 -4.70 -5.22
CA ALA A 36 3.95 -5.51 -4.00
C ALA A 36 2.89 -5.14 -2.96
N ILE A 37 2.56 -3.85 -2.84
CA ILE A 37 1.72 -3.34 -1.75
C ILE A 37 0.27 -3.19 -2.20
N ARG A 38 0.05 -2.56 -3.36
CA ARG A 38 -1.28 -2.32 -3.92
C ARG A 38 -2.06 -3.63 -4.17
N PRO A 39 -1.48 -4.68 -4.78
CA PRO A 39 -2.20 -5.94 -4.99
C PRO A 39 -2.57 -6.64 -3.68
N ALA A 40 -1.74 -6.53 -2.63
CA ALA A 40 -2.05 -7.12 -1.32
C ALA A 40 -3.26 -6.46 -0.65
N MET A 41 -3.47 -5.16 -0.89
CA MET A 41 -4.64 -4.43 -0.38
C MET A 41 -5.89 -4.66 -1.23
N LEU A 42 -5.72 -4.79 -2.55
CA LEU A 42 -6.79 -5.04 -3.52
C LEU A 42 -7.16 -6.52 -3.66
N TYR A 43 -6.42 -7.44 -3.05
CA TYR A 43 -6.72 -8.87 -3.16
C TYR A 43 -8.14 -9.18 -2.69
N GLY A 44 -8.96 -9.72 -3.60
CA GLY A 44 -10.37 -10.02 -3.35
C GLY A 44 -11.30 -8.80 -3.36
N SER A 45 -10.84 -7.62 -3.77
CA SER A 45 -11.72 -6.47 -4.07
C SER A 45 -12.26 -6.52 -5.51
N GLU A 46 -11.59 -7.22 -6.40
CA GLU A 46 -12.00 -7.40 -7.80
C GLU A 46 -13.20 -8.36 -7.95
N CYS A 47 -13.44 -9.21 -6.96
CA CYS A 47 -14.47 -10.25 -6.99
C CYS A 47 -15.70 -9.95 -6.12
N TRP A 48 -15.60 -8.96 -5.22
CA TRP A 48 -16.67 -8.60 -4.27
C TRP A 48 -16.92 -7.10 -4.30
N ALA A 49 -18.19 -6.68 -4.26
CA ALA A 49 -18.56 -5.27 -4.25
C ALA A 49 -17.89 -4.54 -3.06
N VAL A 50 -17.02 -3.59 -3.39
CA VAL A 50 -16.31 -2.77 -2.40
C VAL A 50 -17.19 -1.58 -2.06
N ASN A 51 -17.70 -1.50 -0.83
CA ASN A 51 -18.42 -0.30 -0.40
C ASN A 51 -17.51 0.93 -0.45
N CYS A 52 -18.07 2.11 -0.74
CA CYS A 52 -17.35 3.39 -0.84
C CYS A 52 -16.52 3.71 0.42
N VAL A 53 -17.00 3.31 1.60
CA VAL A 53 -16.29 3.43 2.88
C VAL A 53 -14.99 2.61 2.90
N HIS A 54 -14.98 1.45 2.25
CA HIS A 54 -13.80 0.59 2.16
C HIS A 54 -12.75 1.18 1.21
N GLU A 55 -13.17 1.78 0.10
CA GLU A 55 -12.28 2.50 -0.82
C GLU A 55 -11.64 3.69 -0.13
N GLN A 56 -12.44 4.47 0.61
CA GLN A 56 -11.94 5.62 1.36
C GLN A 56 -10.91 5.21 2.43
N LYS A 57 -11.17 4.12 3.17
CA LYS A 57 -10.22 3.55 4.14
C LYS A 57 -8.93 3.06 3.49
N MET A 58 -9.01 2.46 2.30
CA MET A 58 -7.80 2.10 1.54
C MET A 58 -7.04 3.35 1.09
N GLY A 59 -7.70 4.34 0.49
CA GLY A 59 -7.07 5.59 0.07
C GLY A 59 -6.35 6.31 1.20
N VAL A 60 -6.93 6.35 2.40
CA VAL A 60 -6.26 6.89 3.60
C VAL A 60 -5.00 6.10 3.96
N ALA A 61 -5.05 4.76 3.88
CA ALA A 61 -3.88 3.92 4.11
C ALA A 61 -2.80 4.12 3.03
N GLU A 62 -3.19 4.22 1.75
CA GLU A 62 -2.29 4.49 0.63
C GLU A 62 -1.57 5.83 0.82
N MET A 63 -2.31 6.91 1.09
CA MET A 63 -1.74 8.24 1.33
C MET A 63 -0.77 8.24 2.51
N ARG A 64 -1.08 7.49 3.58
CA ARG A 64 -0.20 7.39 4.75
C ARG A 64 1.11 6.66 4.43
N MET A 65 1.06 5.58 3.64
CA MET A 65 2.26 4.87 3.20
C MET A 65 3.13 5.71 2.27
N LEU A 66 2.50 6.43 1.32
CA LEU A 66 3.20 7.33 0.40
C LEU A 66 3.86 8.50 1.13
N ARG A 67 3.19 9.08 2.14
CA ARG A 67 3.77 10.14 2.97
C ARG A 67 5.03 9.71 3.73
N TRP A 68 5.13 8.44 4.10
CA TRP A 68 6.32 7.88 4.77
C TRP A 68 7.45 7.51 3.79
N MET A 69 7.15 7.40 2.49
CA MET A 69 8.16 7.12 1.46
C MET A 69 8.93 8.38 1.01
N CYS A 70 8.29 9.54 1.11
CA CYS A 70 8.87 10.86 0.82
C CYS A 70 9.78 11.33 1.96
#